data_AF-A0A7J3D4S9-F1
#
_entry.id   AF-A0A7J3D4S9-F1
#
_cell.length_a   1.000
_cell.length_b   1.000
_cell.length_c   1.000
_cell.angle_alpha   90.00
_cell.angle_beta   90.00
_cell.angle_gamma   90.00
#
_symmetry.space_group_name_H-M   'P 1'
#
loop_
_entity.id
_entity.type
_entity.pdbx_description
1 polymer ?
#
loop_
_entity_poly.entity_id
_entity_poly.type
_entity_poly.pdbx_seq_one_letter_code
_entity_poly.pdbx_strand_id
1 'polypeptide(L)'
;MVNHFLSFGSIGNGSGKQKMELLKHFTPVFVGVLVIVVFFSVVNPYISSLQQRYTSVSTETTYTTPTHTNNVTTTTTIIVDPIKSELVSYALKLINDDRATFGLAPVRLGSNIAAQKHSEDLARLNVLSHWGADGMKPYIRYSFYEGRNYVQENVGAVFLSGRASPPSVEEMRSYIKELEYNMVYNDSAANWGHKRNILDPSHTHVNIGVDYTNNIFVMVQNFENIYINWGLFEMKGTHVKLGGTFLEDVKPYLFVVYYDPLPEPLTKEQLAGPPYNNGYSLGEKIGAVLNEGYKVDIPYVYATKWYQNGLDFNIEFDFSSFVQKDGVYTILFEIVDGNGEIYYAAIH
;
A
#
# COMPACT_ATOMS: atom_id res chain seq x y z
N MET A 1 -3.47 -28.51 10.15
CA MET A 1 -4.09 -27.37 9.44
C MET A 1 -3.15 -27.00 8.31
N VAL A 2 -3.67 -26.72 7.12
CA VAL A 2 -2.83 -26.29 5.99
C VAL A 2 -2.73 -24.77 6.06
N ASN A 3 -1.52 -24.25 6.20
CA ASN A 3 -1.26 -22.82 6.20
C ASN A 3 -0.99 -22.36 4.78
N HIS A 4 -1.51 -21.17 4.44
CA HIS A 4 -1.41 -20.63 3.09
C HIS A 4 -0.79 -19.23 3.14
N PHE A 5 0.05 -18.95 2.15
CA PHE A 5 0.79 -17.70 1.97
C PHE A 5 0.73 -17.29 0.49
N LEU A 6 0.86 -16.00 0.19
CA LEU A 6 0.83 -15.49 -1.19
C LEU A 6 2.19 -14.94 -1.60
N SER A 7 2.67 -15.31 -2.79
CA SER A 7 3.96 -14.79 -3.29
C SER A 7 3.93 -13.29 -3.53
N PHE A 8 4.97 -12.57 -3.15
CA PHE A 8 5.23 -11.25 -3.74
C PHE A 8 5.76 -11.37 -5.17
N GLY A 9 5.41 -10.38 -6.01
CA GLY A 9 6.21 -10.05 -7.17
C GLY A 9 7.41 -9.22 -6.72
N SER A 10 8.62 -9.63 -7.09
CA SER A 10 9.81 -8.78 -6.97
C SER A 10 9.60 -7.48 -7.76
N ILE A 11 9.90 -6.33 -7.16
CA ILE A 11 10.21 -5.11 -7.93
C ILE A 11 11.53 -5.40 -8.64
N GLY A 12 11.44 -6.01 -9.82
CA GLY A 12 12.57 -6.57 -10.55
C GLY A 12 12.55 -6.10 -12.00
N ASN A 13 13.65 -5.46 -12.39
CA ASN A 13 13.96 -4.94 -13.71
C ASN A 13 13.57 -5.88 -14.85
N GLY A 14 12.89 -5.31 -15.85
CA GLY A 14 12.60 -5.99 -17.09
C GLY A 14 13.88 -6.43 -17.80
N SER A 15 13.98 -7.73 -18.07
CA SER A 15 14.74 -8.23 -19.20
C SER A 15 14.11 -9.54 -19.67
N GLY A 16 13.72 -9.60 -20.94
CA GLY A 16 13.09 -10.79 -21.50
C GLY A 16 12.43 -10.55 -22.85
N LYS A 17 13.24 -10.32 -23.89
CA LYS A 17 12.79 -10.43 -25.28
C LYS A 17 12.29 -11.86 -25.54
N GLN A 18 11.05 -12.01 -25.99
CA GLN A 18 10.66 -13.13 -26.84
C GLN A 18 9.91 -12.60 -28.07
N LYS A 19 10.55 -12.77 -29.23
CA LYS A 19 9.90 -12.74 -30.54
C LYS A 19 9.00 -13.98 -30.65
N MET A 20 7.80 -13.83 -31.17
CA MET A 20 7.26 -14.82 -32.10
C MET A 20 6.27 -14.21 -33.11
N GLU A 21 6.28 -14.84 -34.27
CA GLU A 21 5.87 -14.43 -35.61
C GLU A 21 4.37 -14.15 -35.85
N LEU A 22 4.15 -13.36 -36.91
CA LEU A 22 2.88 -13.07 -37.55
C LEU A 22 2.13 -14.33 -38.01
N LEU A 23 0.79 -14.33 -37.86
CA LEU A 23 -0.07 -14.87 -38.91
C LEU A 23 -1.29 -13.95 -39.19
N LYS A 24 -1.59 -13.92 -40.48
CA LYS A 24 -2.35 -12.96 -41.27
C LYS A 24 -3.87 -13.25 -41.32
N HIS A 25 -4.63 -12.16 -41.52
CA HIS A 25 -5.98 -12.01 -42.13
C HIS A 25 -7.22 -12.03 -41.22
N PHE A 26 -7.84 -10.85 -41.06
CA PHE A 26 -9.29 -10.70 -41.13
C PHE A 26 -9.65 -9.31 -41.68
N THR A 27 -10.51 -9.29 -42.70
CA THR A 27 -10.97 -8.13 -43.49
C THR A 27 -12.17 -7.45 -42.78
N PRO A 28 -12.35 -6.11 -42.87
CA PRO A 28 -13.37 -5.41 -42.09
C PRO A 28 -14.75 -5.48 -42.75
N VAL A 29 -15.80 -5.64 -41.95
CA VAL A 29 -17.17 -5.33 -42.34
C VAL A 29 -17.66 -4.19 -41.46
N PHE A 30 -17.80 -3.01 -42.06
CA PHE A 30 -18.52 -1.88 -41.47
C PHE A 30 -20.02 -2.16 -41.54
N VAL A 31 -20.68 -2.23 -40.38
CA VAL A 31 -22.13 -2.00 -40.26
C VAL A 31 -22.31 -0.92 -39.20
N GLY A 32 -22.73 0.26 -39.64
CA GLY A 32 -23.11 1.35 -38.75
C GLY A 32 -24.41 1.02 -38.04
N VAL A 33 -24.38 1.07 -36.70
CA VAL A 33 -25.58 1.17 -35.87
C VAL A 33 -25.39 2.37 -34.96
N LEU A 34 -26.18 3.40 -35.21
CA LEU A 34 -26.34 4.57 -34.36
C LEU A 34 -27.13 4.14 -33.10
N VAL A 35 -26.43 3.83 -32.01
CA VAL A 35 -27.08 3.63 -30.70
C VAL A 35 -26.88 4.89 -29.88
N ILE A 36 -27.95 5.68 -29.79
CA ILE A 36 -28.10 6.74 -28.79
C ILE A 36 -28.25 6.05 -27.44
N VAL A 37 -27.16 5.92 -26.68
CA VAL A 37 -27.22 5.51 -25.28
C VAL A 37 -27.26 6.77 -24.42
N VAL A 38 -28.46 7.06 -23.94
CA VAL A 38 -28.72 8.08 -22.91
C VAL A 38 -27.98 7.67 -21.64
N PHE A 39 -27.05 8.51 -21.18
CA PHE A 39 -26.39 8.38 -19.90
C PHE A 39 -27.42 8.44 -18.77
N PHE A 40 -27.77 7.28 -18.19
CA PHE A 40 -28.19 7.23 -16.81
C PHE A 40 -26.94 7.05 -15.96
N SER A 41 -26.44 8.17 -15.45
CA SER A 41 -25.47 8.23 -14.37
C SER A 41 -26.04 7.58 -13.12
N VAL A 42 -25.89 6.26 -13.00
CA VAL A 42 -25.87 5.60 -11.70
C VAL A 42 -24.41 5.65 -11.25
N VAL A 43 -24.02 6.80 -10.70
CA VAL A 43 -22.75 6.94 -10.01
C VAL A 43 -22.80 5.96 -8.83
N ASN A 44 -21.95 4.93 -8.88
CA ASN A 44 -21.82 3.96 -7.81
C ASN A 44 -21.65 4.73 -6.48
N PRO A 45 -22.46 4.50 -5.44
CA PRO A 45 -22.35 5.23 -4.16
C PRO A 45 -20.94 5.18 -3.55
N TYR A 46 -20.13 4.18 -3.92
CA TYR A 46 -18.70 4.13 -3.57
C TYR A 46 -17.85 5.22 -4.25
N ILE A 47 -18.05 5.48 -5.55
CA ILE A 47 -17.34 6.55 -6.27
C ILE A 47 -17.76 7.93 -5.75
N SER A 48 -19.04 8.12 -5.45
CA SER A 48 -19.52 9.34 -4.79
C SER A 48 -18.86 9.56 -3.44
N SER A 49 -18.61 8.50 -2.65
CA SER A 49 -17.91 8.60 -1.36
C SER A 49 -16.41 8.90 -1.49
N LEU A 50 -15.78 8.49 -2.60
CA LEU A 50 -14.40 8.80 -2.92
C LEU A 50 -14.30 10.27 -3.39
N GLN A 51 -15.09 10.68 -4.38
CA GLN A 51 -15.14 12.07 -4.84
C GLN A 51 -15.54 13.05 -3.73
N GLN A 52 -16.51 12.71 -2.89
CA GLN A 52 -16.94 13.58 -1.78
C GLN A 52 -15.82 13.82 -0.77
N ARG A 53 -15.00 12.80 -0.45
CA ARG A 53 -13.83 12.97 0.44
C ARG A 53 -12.72 13.81 -0.16
N TYR A 54 -12.44 13.68 -1.47
CA TYR A 54 -11.46 14.54 -2.16
C TYR A 54 -11.95 15.99 -2.31
N THR A 55 -13.26 16.23 -2.39
CA THR A 55 -13.83 17.57 -2.54
C THR A 55 -13.94 18.32 -1.20
N SER A 56 -14.09 17.62 -0.07
CA SER A 56 -14.11 18.24 1.26
C SER A 56 -12.75 18.72 1.77
N VAL A 57 -11.64 18.27 1.17
CA VAL A 57 -10.28 18.72 1.53
C VAL A 57 -9.93 20.06 0.85
N SER A 58 -10.71 20.52 -0.14
CA SER A 58 -10.43 21.77 -0.88
C SER A 58 -11.02 23.04 -0.27
N THR A 59 -11.65 22.99 0.91
CA THR A 59 -12.10 24.21 1.62
C THR A 59 -11.12 24.57 2.72
N GLU A 60 -10.51 25.76 2.56
CA GLU A 60 -9.52 26.42 3.40
C GLU A 60 -9.64 26.12 4.91
N THR A 61 -8.61 25.49 5.47
CA THR A 61 -8.37 25.52 6.92
C THR A 61 -7.52 26.74 7.25
N THR A 62 -8.17 27.87 7.51
CA THR A 62 -7.53 29.01 8.17
C THR A 62 -7.39 28.68 9.66
N TYR A 63 -6.16 28.62 10.17
CA TYR A 63 -5.90 28.43 11.60
C TYR A 63 -6.24 29.71 12.37
N THR A 64 -7.37 29.73 13.07
CA THR A 64 -7.62 30.68 14.15
C THR A 64 -7.57 29.98 15.51
N THR A 65 -6.70 30.46 16.39
CA THR A 65 -6.54 30.02 17.79
C THR A 65 -7.87 30.18 18.56
N PRO A 66 -8.44 29.11 19.19
CA PRO A 66 -9.61 29.27 20.04
C PRO A 66 -9.23 29.44 21.51
N THR A 67 -9.75 30.50 22.10
CA THR A 67 -9.76 30.82 23.53
C THR A 67 -10.63 29.82 24.31
N HIS A 68 -10.12 29.36 25.46
CA HIS A 68 -10.79 28.43 26.37
C HIS A 68 -12.21 28.84 26.76
N THR A 69 -13.19 27.99 26.47
CA THR A 69 -14.45 27.92 27.23
C THR A 69 -14.86 26.46 27.40
N ASN A 70 -15.16 26.08 28.64
CA ASN A 70 -15.40 24.72 29.09
C ASN A 70 -16.69 24.16 28.49
N ASN A 71 -16.59 23.12 27.66
CA ASN A 71 -17.71 22.26 27.31
C ASN A 71 -17.32 20.80 27.49
N VAL A 72 -18.22 20.08 28.16
CA VAL A 72 -18.14 18.70 28.62
C VAL A 72 -17.69 17.76 27.50
N THR A 73 -16.50 17.18 27.66
CA THR A 73 -15.96 16.15 26.77
C THR A 73 -16.69 14.83 27.02
N THR A 74 -17.57 14.42 26.10
CA THR A 74 -17.94 13.02 25.97
C THR A 74 -16.78 12.31 25.28
N THR A 75 -15.88 11.73 26.07
CA THR A 75 -14.77 10.91 25.57
C THR A 75 -15.34 9.64 24.94
N THR A 76 -15.39 9.59 23.61
CA THR A 76 -15.55 8.33 22.87
C THR A 76 -14.25 7.55 23.02
N THR A 77 -14.15 6.74 24.07
CA THR A 77 -13.06 5.78 24.24
C THR A 77 -13.14 4.76 23.11
N ILE A 78 -12.21 4.81 22.16
CA ILE A 78 -12.01 3.71 21.20
C ILE A 78 -11.61 2.50 22.06
N ILE A 79 -12.52 1.55 22.25
CA ILE A 79 -12.22 0.29 22.93
C ILE A 79 -11.32 -0.50 21.98
N VAL A 80 -10.00 -0.42 22.21
CA VAL A 80 -9.04 -1.30 21.56
C VAL A 80 -9.31 -2.71 22.09
N ASP A 81 -9.51 -3.67 21.19
CA ASP A 81 -9.67 -5.08 21.56
C ASP A 81 -8.38 -5.58 22.25
N PRO A 82 -8.41 -5.88 23.56
CA PRO A 82 -7.21 -6.21 24.31
C PRO A 82 -6.56 -7.51 23.83
N ILE A 83 -7.35 -8.45 23.28
CA ILE A 83 -6.83 -9.70 22.74
C ILE A 83 -6.02 -9.42 21.47
N LYS A 84 -6.59 -8.63 20.54
CA LYS A 84 -5.88 -8.25 19.31
C LYS A 84 -4.60 -7.47 19.63
N SER A 85 -4.63 -6.59 20.63
CA SER A 85 -3.45 -5.84 21.07
C SER A 85 -2.33 -6.75 21.60
N GLU A 86 -2.67 -7.79 22.38
CA GLU A 86 -1.70 -8.79 22.84
C GLU A 86 -1.08 -9.54 21.64
N LEU A 87 -1.91 -10.00 20.71
CA LEU A 87 -1.49 -10.74 19.52
C LEU A 87 -0.57 -9.91 18.61
N VAL A 88 -0.89 -8.63 18.39
CA VAL A 88 -0.04 -7.69 17.65
C VAL A 88 1.31 -7.51 18.35
N SER A 89 1.32 -7.36 19.68
CA SER A 89 2.56 -7.24 20.45
C SER A 89 3.42 -8.50 20.36
N TYR A 90 2.78 -9.67 20.36
CA TYR A 90 3.46 -10.96 20.19
C TYR A 90 4.05 -11.11 18.78
N ALA A 91 3.30 -10.76 17.73
CA ALA A 91 3.78 -10.77 16.35
C ALA A 91 4.99 -9.83 16.16
N LEU A 92 4.91 -8.59 16.67
CA LEU A 92 6.03 -7.64 16.64
C LEU A 92 7.28 -8.21 17.30
N LYS A 93 7.14 -8.90 18.44
CA LYS A 93 8.27 -9.52 19.11
C LYS A 93 8.96 -10.54 18.21
N LEU A 94 8.19 -11.41 17.54
CA LEU A 94 8.76 -12.44 16.68
C LEU A 94 9.45 -11.84 15.45
N ILE A 95 8.83 -10.86 14.79
CA ILE A 95 9.45 -10.09 13.69
C ILE A 95 10.81 -9.53 14.14
N ASN A 96 10.87 -8.92 15.32
CA ASN A 96 12.10 -8.33 15.84
C ASN A 96 13.13 -9.36 16.33
N ASP A 97 12.71 -10.54 16.81
CA ASP A 97 13.61 -11.65 17.13
C ASP A 97 14.29 -12.17 15.84
N ASP A 98 13.53 -12.29 14.75
CA ASP A 98 14.07 -12.68 13.45
C ASP A 98 15.02 -11.60 12.91
N ARG A 99 14.62 -10.33 12.90
CA ARG A 99 15.49 -9.22 12.50
C ARG A 99 16.80 -9.18 13.29
N ALA A 100 16.75 -9.40 14.61
CA ALA A 100 17.95 -9.48 15.45
C ALA A 100 18.86 -10.66 15.08
N THR A 101 18.28 -11.82 14.75
CA THR A 101 19.03 -13.00 14.28
C THR A 101 19.80 -12.72 12.98
N PHE A 102 19.29 -11.83 12.14
CA PHE A 102 19.94 -11.37 10.91
C PHE A 102 20.76 -10.08 11.07
N GLY A 103 20.96 -9.60 12.31
CA GLY A 103 21.77 -8.40 12.59
C GLY A 103 21.13 -7.08 12.17
N LEU A 104 19.80 -7.05 12.00
CA LEU A 104 19.03 -5.88 11.58
C LEU A 104 18.49 -5.11 12.79
N ALA A 105 18.29 -3.80 12.61
CA ALA A 105 17.62 -2.98 13.61
C ALA A 105 16.15 -3.40 13.79
N PRO A 106 15.60 -3.36 15.02
CA PRO A 106 14.20 -3.69 15.26
C PRO A 106 13.27 -2.62 14.65
N VAL A 107 12.12 -3.05 14.15
CA VAL A 107 11.02 -2.17 13.76
C VAL A 107 10.12 -1.84 14.94
N ARG A 108 9.42 -0.71 14.87
CA ARG A 108 8.41 -0.28 15.85
C ARG A 108 7.00 -0.46 15.30
N LEU A 109 5.99 -0.48 16.15
CA LEU A 109 4.60 -0.42 15.67
C LEU A 109 4.32 0.94 15.04
N GLY A 110 3.74 0.92 13.85
CA GLY A 110 3.13 2.09 13.22
C GLY A 110 1.73 2.38 13.78
N SER A 111 1.08 3.41 13.24
CA SER A 111 -0.27 3.84 13.63
C SER A 111 -1.32 3.72 12.52
N ASN A 112 -0.92 3.31 11.31
CA ASN A 112 -1.82 3.20 10.16
C ASN A 112 -2.72 1.96 10.31
N ILE A 113 -4.04 2.15 10.12
CA ILE A 113 -5.04 1.10 10.36
C ILE A 113 -5.28 0.16 9.16
N ALA A 114 -4.60 0.37 8.02
CA ALA A 114 -4.83 -0.39 6.79
C ALA A 114 -4.63 -1.90 6.98
N ALA A 115 -3.60 -2.30 7.73
CA ALA A 115 -3.33 -3.71 8.00
C ALA A 115 -4.47 -4.36 8.79
N GLN A 116 -4.97 -3.68 9.84
CA GLN A 116 -6.09 -4.17 10.63
C GLN A 116 -7.37 -4.25 9.80
N LYS A 117 -7.66 -3.22 8.99
CA LYS A 117 -8.83 -3.21 8.10
C LYS A 117 -8.79 -4.32 7.05
N HIS A 118 -7.61 -4.60 6.51
CA HIS A 118 -7.44 -5.72 5.57
C HIS A 118 -7.62 -7.07 6.25
N SER A 119 -7.05 -7.27 7.44
CA SER A 119 -7.22 -8.52 8.19
C SER A 119 -8.70 -8.81 8.51
N GLU A 120 -9.47 -7.79 8.85
CA GLU A 120 -10.91 -7.88 9.11
C GLU A 120 -11.69 -8.30 7.85
N ASP A 121 -11.35 -7.71 6.71
CA ASP A 121 -12.00 -8.02 5.44
C ASP A 121 -11.74 -9.46 5.00
N LEU A 122 -10.47 -9.89 5.06
CA LEU A 122 -10.07 -11.26 4.74
C LEU A 122 -10.67 -12.31 5.67
N ALA A 123 -10.71 -12.03 6.98
CA ALA A 123 -11.28 -12.94 7.97
C ALA A 123 -12.80 -13.09 7.77
N ARG A 124 -13.50 -11.98 7.51
CA ARG A 124 -14.94 -11.96 7.20
C ARG A 124 -15.27 -12.76 5.95
N LEU A 125 -14.45 -12.63 4.90
CA LEU A 125 -14.64 -13.36 3.64
C LEU A 125 -14.13 -14.80 3.68
N ASN A 126 -13.32 -15.14 4.69
CA ASN A 126 -12.63 -16.43 4.78
C ASN A 126 -11.83 -16.70 3.50
N VAL A 127 -10.93 -15.77 3.17
CA VAL A 127 -10.06 -15.80 1.99
C VAL A 127 -8.68 -15.26 2.33
N LEU A 128 -7.68 -15.63 1.54
CA LEU A 128 -6.34 -15.07 1.59
C LEU A 128 -6.06 -14.33 0.27
N SER A 129 -5.79 -13.03 0.35
CA SER A 129 -5.48 -12.17 -0.80
C SER A 129 -4.71 -10.93 -0.34
N HIS A 130 -3.83 -10.40 -1.20
CA HIS A 130 -3.30 -9.03 -1.01
C HIS A 130 -4.35 -7.96 -1.37
N TRP A 131 -5.35 -8.33 -2.15
CA TRP A 131 -6.40 -7.44 -2.62
C TRP A 131 -7.55 -7.44 -1.62
N GLY A 132 -8.12 -6.26 -1.38
CA GLY A 132 -9.35 -6.14 -0.60
C GLY A 132 -10.58 -6.48 -1.44
N ALA A 133 -11.72 -6.71 -0.78
CA ALA A 133 -13.02 -6.87 -1.44
C ALA A 133 -13.47 -5.63 -2.23
N ASP A 134 -12.86 -4.48 -1.95
CA ASP A 134 -13.02 -3.22 -2.68
C ASP A 134 -12.10 -3.10 -3.90
N GLY A 135 -11.29 -4.13 -4.18
CA GLY A 135 -10.32 -4.15 -5.26
C GLY A 135 -9.06 -3.34 -4.98
N MET A 136 -8.87 -2.81 -3.77
CA MET A 136 -7.68 -2.04 -3.45
C MET A 136 -6.47 -2.96 -3.23
N LYS A 137 -5.36 -2.59 -3.87
CA LYS A 137 -4.02 -3.12 -3.57
C LYS A 137 -3.47 -2.52 -2.28
N PRO A 138 -2.41 -3.10 -1.68
CA PRO A 138 -1.90 -2.66 -0.38
C PRO A 138 -1.53 -1.18 -0.29
N TYR A 139 -0.81 -0.63 -1.28
CA TYR A 139 -0.41 0.78 -1.27
C TYR A 139 -1.60 1.74 -1.46
N ILE A 140 -2.57 1.39 -2.31
CA ILE A 140 -3.80 2.17 -2.48
C ILE A 140 -4.58 2.22 -1.16
N ARG A 141 -4.74 1.06 -0.52
CA ARG A 141 -5.42 0.93 0.78
C ARG A 141 -4.67 1.69 1.88
N TYR A 142 -3.34 1.61 1.90
CA TYR A 142 -2.50 2.35 2.84
C TYR A 142 -2.67 3.86 2.71
N SER A 143 -2.58 4.41 1.48
CA SER A 143 -2.82 5.83 1.20
C SER A 143 -4.26 6.25 1.52
N PHE A 144 -5.25 5.40 1.24
CA PHE A 144 -6.66 5.64 1.58
C PHE A 144 -6.88 5.80 3.09
N TYR A 145 -6.13 5.08 3.91
CA TYR A 145 -6.09 5.24 5.36
C TYR A 145 -5.02 6.24 5.83
N GLU A 146 -4.78 7.28 5.03
CA GLU A 146 -3.91 8.42 5.34
C GLU A 146 -2.42 8.07 5.54
N GLY A 147 -2.00 6.93 5.02
CA GLY A 147 -0.59 6.56 4.91
C GLY A 147 0.18 7.51 4.00
N ARG A 148 1.44 7.80 4.35
CA ARG A 148 2.30 8.76 3.63
C ARG A 148 3.75 8.31 3.42
N ASN A 149 4.13 7.19 4.00
CA ASN A 149 5.47 6.64 3.84
C ASN A 149 5.44 5.51 2.81
N TYR A 150 6.61 4.99 2.42
CA TYR A 150 6.61 3.76 1.63
C TYR A 150 6.04 2.60 2.47
N VAL A 151 5.30 1.70 1.83
CA VAL A 151 4.68 0.53 2.48
C VAL A 151 4.87 -0.75 1.67
N GLN A 152 5.05 -1.87 2.36
CA GLN A 152 5.08 -3.21 1.74
C GLN A 152 4.40 -4.25 2.64
N GLU A 153 3.48 -5.06 2.07
CA GLU A 153 2.53 -5.88 2.84
C GLU A 153 2.81 -7.38 2.77
N ASN A 154 3.11 -8.05 3.88
CA ASN A 154 2.93 -9.51 4.00
C ASN A 154 1.51 -9.86 4.41
N VAL A 155 0.99 -10.98 3.93
CA VAL A 155 -0.29 -11.54 4.38
C VAL A 155 -0.21 -13.05 4.56
N GLY A 156 -0.77 -13.56 5.66
CA GLY A 156 -0.81 -14.99 5.96
C GLY A 156 -2.10 -15.39 6.65
N ALA A 157 -2.52 -16.64 6.45
CA ALA A 157 -3.70 -17.17 7.10
C ALA A 157 -3.59 -18.65 7.48
N VAL A 158 -4.28 -19.01 8.56
CA VAL A 158 -4.52 -20.38 8.99
C VAL A 158 -6.01 -20.68 8.81
N PHE A 159 -6.36 -21.66 7.96
CA PHE A 159 -7.75 -22.08 7.77
C PHE A 159 -8.15 -23.15 8.78
N LEU A 160 -9.19 -22.86 9.56
CA LEU A 160 -9.60 -23.59 10.76
C LEU A 160 -10.75 -24.59 10.53
N SER A 161 -11.35 -24.63 9.35
CA SER A 161 -12.38 -25.60 8.94
C SER A 161 -13.59 -25.72 9.87
N GLY A 162 -14.38 -24.66 10.04
CA GLY A 162 -15.74 -24.78 10.60
C GLY A 162 -15.81 -25.09 12.09
N ARG A 163 -14.95 -24.48 12.91
CA ARG A 163 -14.93 -24.73 14.36
C ARG A 163 -16.26 -24.35 15.03
N ALA A 164 -16.59 -25.03 16.11
CA ALA A 164 -17.75 -24.69 16.95
C ALA A 164 -17.58 -23.35 17.69
N SER A 165 -16.32 -22.95 17.94
CA SER A 165 -15.96 -21.70 18.61
C SER A 165 -14.70 -21.07 18.00
N PRO A 166 -14.49 -19.76 18.19
CA PRO A 166 -13.24 -19.11 17.80
C PRO A 166 -12.01 -19.77 18.48
N PRO A 167 -10.82 -19.64 17.89
CA PRO A 167 -9.59 -20.10 18.52
C PRO A 167 -9.32 -19.36 19.84
N SER A 168 -8.72 -20.06 20.80
CA SER A 168 -8.21 -19.46 22.03
C SER A 168 -6.99 -18.57 21.75
N VAL A 169 -6.64 -17.69 22.70
CA VAL A 169 -5.45 -16.82 22.59
C VAL A 169 -4.17 -17.62 22.39
N GLU A 170 -4.01 -18.76 23.08
CA GLU A 170 -2.83 -19.61 22.96
C GLU A 170 -2.71 -20.27 21.57
N GLU A 171 -3.85 -20.68 20.99
CA GLU A 171 -3.88 -21.16 19.61
C GLU A 171 -3.52 -20.06 18.63
N MET A 172 -4.05 -18.85 18.82
CA MET A 172 -3.72 -17.70 17.95
C MET A 172 -2.25 -17.30 18.05
N ARG A 173 -1.64 -17.36 19.24
CA ARG A 173 -0.18 -17.18 19.40
C ARG A 173 0.60 -18.26 18.65
N SER A 174 0.15 -19.50 18.71
CA SER A 174 0.76 -20.60 17.93
C SER A 174 0.65 -20.37 16.42
N TYR A 175 -0.49 -19.87 15.94
CA TYR A 175 -0.69 -19.51 14.53
C TYR A 175 0.23 -18.38 14.09
N ILE A 176 0.35 -17.30 14.88
CA ILE A 176 1.28 -16.20 14.58
C ILE A 176 2.71 -16.72 14.48
N LYS A 177 3.15 -17.55 15.45
CA LYS A 177 4.49 -18.13 15.44
C LYS A 177 4.75 -18.98 14.21
N GLU A 178 3.76 -19.78 13.79
CA GLU A 178 3.87 -20.62 12.62
C GLU A 178 3.86 -19.80 11.31
N LEU A 179 2.99 -18.79 11.20
CA LEU A 179 2.96 -17.90 10.04
C LEU A 179 4.29 -17.15 9.89
N GLU A 180 4.79 -16.55 10.96
CA GLU A 180 6.06 -15.82 10.96
C GLU A 180 7.24 -16.72 10.57
N TYR A 181 7.34 -17.90 11.22
CA TYR A 181 8.40 -18.85 10.91
C TYR A 181 8.37 -19.27 9.44
N ASN A 182 7.19 -19.52 8.87
CA ASN A 182 7.09 -19.90 7.48
C ASN A 182 7.48 -18.75 6.53
N MET A 183 7.05 -17.52 6.82
CA MET A 183 7.40 -16.34 6.03
C MET A 183 8.91 -16.06 6.00
N VAL A 184 9.66 -16.41 7.05
CA VAL A 184 11.11 -16.17 7.12
C VAL A 184 11.95 -17.38 6.70
N TYR A 185 11.54 -18.59 7.08
CA TYR A 185 12.37 -19.80 6.95
C TYR A 185 11.84 -20.81 5.93
N ASN A 186 10.58 -20.72 5.51
CA ASN A 186 9.93 -21.66 4.59
C ASN A 186 9.16 -20.94 3.46
N ASP A 187 9.78 -19.92 2.88
CA ASP A 187 9.11 -18.97 2.00
C ASP A 187 9.33 -19.23 0.50
N SER A 188 9.84 -20.41 0.16
CA SER A 188 10.21 -20.75 -1.23
C SER A 188 9.03 -20.70 -2.21
N ALA A 189 7.82 -21.08 -1.75
CA ALA A 189 6.59 -21.01 -2.56
C ALA A 189 6.19 -19.56 -2.89
N ALA A 190 6.62 -18.60 -2.08
CA ALA A 190 6.45 -17.17 -2.29
C ALA A 190 7.69 -16.51 -2.92
N ASN A 191 8.60 -17.33 -3.46
CA ASN A 191 9.86 -16.91 -4.05
C ASN A 191 10.70 -16.05 -3.09
N TRP A 192 10.64 -16.36 -1.79
CA TRP A 192 11.27 -15.62 -0.69
C TRP A 192 10.83 -14.15 -0.55
N GLY A 193 9.64 -13.82 -1.07
CA GLY A 193 9.08 -12.47 -1.04
C GLY A 193 8.80 -11.95 0.36
N HIS A 194 8.17 -12.76 1.22
CA HIS A 194 7.88 -12.35 2.60
C HIS A 194 9.15 -12.22 3.41
N LYS A 195 10.09 -13.16 3.25
CA LYS A 195 11.39 -13.09 3.91
C LYS A 195 12.12 -11.80 3.57
N ARG A 196 12.18 -11.45 2.28
CA ARG A 196 12.82 -10.21 1.83
C ARG A 196 12.16 -8.98 2.44
N ASN A 197 10.84 -8.96 2.58
CA ASN A 197 10.11 -7.87 3.22
C ASN A 197 10.44 -7.78 4.73
N ILE A 198 10.31 -8.87 5.49
CA ILE A 198 10.57 -8.89 6.95
C ILE A 198 12.00 -8.45 7.27
N LEU A 199 12.94 -8.87 6.43
CA LEU A 199 14.37 -8.63 6.60
C LEU A 199 14.90 -7.44 5.78
N ASP A 200 14.01 -6.60 5.23
CA ASP A 200 14.46 -5.39 4.56
C ASP A 200 15.04 -4.41 5.60
N PRO A 201 16.32 -4.00 5.48
CA PRO A 201 16.95 -3.08 6.41
C PRO A 201 16.34 -1.67 6.35
N SER A 202 15.64 -1.32 5.27
CA SER A 202 15.03 0.00 5.08
C SER A 202 13.84 0.24 6.01
N HIS A 203 13.13 -0.83 6.43
CA HIS A 203 11.95 -0.72 7.27
C HIS A 203 12.29 -0.22 8.68
N THR A 204 11.54 0.78 9.13
CA THR A 204 11.64 1.34 10.49
C THR A 204 10.41 1.01 11.34
N HIS A 205 9.26 0.77 10.70
CA HIS A 205 8.01 0.48 11.37
C HIS A 205 7.26 -0.68 10.69
N VAL A 206 6.28 -1.24 11.41
CA VAL A 206 5.33 -2.21 10.88
C VAL A 206 3.95 -1.97 11.50
N ASN A 207 2.90 -1.99 10.69
CA ASN A 207 1.52 -2.05 11.16
C ASN A 207 1.03 -3.47 11.03
N ILE A 208 0.51 -4.03 12.11
CA ILE A 208 0.08 -5.42 12.16
C ILE A 208 -1.42 -5.46 12.35
N GLY A 209 -2.11 -6.16 11.46
CA GLY A 209 -3.52 -6.47 11.56
C GLY A 209 -3.71 -7.94 11.89
N VAL A 210 -4.58 -8.23 12.86
CA VAL A 210 -5.02 -9.60 13.13
C VAL A 210 -6.53 -9.65 13.21
N ASP A 211 -7.12 -10.66 12.59
CA ASP A 211 -8.53 -10.97 12.80
C ASP A 211 -8.81 -12.46 12.60
N TYR A 212 -9.93 -12.92 13.13
CA TYR A 212 -10.25 -14.33 13.14
C TYR A 212 -11.75 -14.60 13.22
N THR A 213 -12.13 -15.76 12.72
CA THR A 213 -13.46 -16.34 12.85
C THR A 213 -13.32 -17.81 13.27
N ASN A 214 -14.43 -18.54 13.30
CA ASN A 214 -14.41 -19.99 13.48
C ASN A 214 -13.75 -20.73 12.29
N ASN A 215 -13.52 -20.05 11.17
CA ASN A 215 -13.04 -20.66 9.93
C ASN A 215 -11.62 -20.25 9.53
N ILE A 216 -11.10 -19.14 10.06
CA ILE A 216 -9.81 -18.59 9.64
C ILE A 216 -9.20 -17.73 10.75
N PHE A 217 -7.88 -17.73 10.83
CA PHE A 217 -7.07 -16.70 11.48
C PHE A 217 -6.24 -16.00 10.41
N VAL A 218 -6.22 -14.67 10.41
CA VAL A 218 -5.49 -13.85 9.42
C VAL A 218 -4.52 -12.92 10.14
N MET A 219 -3.31 -12.80 9.57
CA MET A 219 -2.31 -11.81 9.95
C MET A 219 -1.85 -11.03 8.72
N VAL A 220 -1.85 -9.70 8.83
CA VAL A 220 -1.35 -8.76 7.81
C VAL A 220 -0.22 -7.94 8.44
N GLN A 221 0.89 -7.78 7.73
CA GLN A 221 2.03 -6.95 8.17
C GLN A 221 2.34 -5.91 7.09
N ASN A 222 2.07 -4.64 7.36
CA ASN A 222 2.44 -3.52 6.50
C ASN A 222 3.72 -2.87 7.04
N PHE A 223 4.86 -3.25 6.48
CA PHE A 223 6.14 -2.63 6.81
C PHE A 223 6.24 -1.23 6.20
N GLU A 224 6.76 -0.27 6.97
CA GLU A 224 6.86 1.13 6.60
C GLU A 224 8.29 1.68 6.68
N ASN A 225 8.65 2.54 5.74
CA ASN A 225 9.89 3.32 5.74
C ASN A 225 9.63 4.76 6.17
N ILE A 226 9.69 5.04 7.46
CA ILE A 226 9.52 6.40 7.97
C ILE A 226 10.87 7.13 7.91
N TYR A 227 11.06 7.94 6.86
CA TYR A 227 12.27 8.76 6.65
C TYR A 227 12.02 10.27 6.63
N ILE A 228 10.75 10.67 6.62
CA ILE A 228 10.35 12.06 6.44
C ILE A 228 9.45 12.46 7.60
N ASN A 229 9.80 13.56 8.26
CA ASN A 229 8.85 14.32 9.06
C ASN A 229 8.10 15.29 8.14
N TRP A 230 6.87 14.94 7.77
CA TRP A 230 6.07 15.70 6.80
C TRP A 230 5.59 17.04 7.38
N GLY A 231 5.89 18.14 6.70
CA GLY A 231 5.37 19.47 7.02
C GLY A 231 4.28 19.94 6.06
N LEU A 232 4.39 19.58 4.79
CA LEU A 232 3.47 19.95 3.72
C LEU A 232 3.19 18.72 2.84
N PHE A 233 1.92 18.43 2.60
CA PHE A 233 1.51 17.49 1.56
C PHE A 233 0.16 17.95 1.01
N GLU A 234 0.17 18.45 -0.22
CA GLU A 234 -1.01 18.88 -0.97
C GLU A 234 -1.02 18.22 -2.36
N MET A 235 -2.13 17.58 -2.69
CA MET A 235 -2.40 17.07 -4.03
C MET A 235 -3.72 17.66 -4.52
N LYS A 236 -3.67 18.47 -5.58
CA LYS A 236 -4.84 19.11 -6.21
C LYS A 236 -4.89 18.66 -7.67
N GLY A 237 -5.65 17.60 -7.92
CA GLY A 237 -5.61 16.90 -9.19
C GLY A 237 -4.20 16.38 -9.46
N THR A 238 -3.57 16.87 -10.52
CA THR A 238 -2.22 16.45 -10.95
C THR A 238 -1.10 17.32 -10.38
N HIS A 239 -1.46 18.40 -9.68
CA HIS A 239 -0.51 19.31 -9.05
C HIS A 239 -0.19 18.81 -7.65
N VAL A 240 1.09 18.58 -7.39
CA VAL A 240 1.60 18.06 -6.12
C VAL A 240 2.54 19.10 -5.51
N LYS A 241 2.34 19.38 -4.22
CA LYS A 241 3.26 20.14 -3.39
C LYS A 241 3.56 19.34 -2.15
N LEU A 242 4.83 19.02 -1.94
CA LEU A 242 5.25 18.25 -0.79
C LEU A 242 6.52 18.82 -0.19
N GLY A 243 6.67 18.66 1.11
CA GLY A 243 7.83 19.15 1.83
C GLY A 243 7.84 18.69 3.28
N GLY A 244 9.01 18.74 3.86
CA GLY A 244 9.27 18.27 5.22
C GLY A 244 10.74 18.25 5.51
N THR A 245 11.10 17.50 6.53
CA THR A 245 12.48 17.33 6.98
C THR A 245 12.85 15.85 6.93
N PHE A 246 13.94 15.51 6.26
CA PHE A 246 14.49 14.15 6.32
C PHE A 246 15.00 13.83 7.72
N LEU A 247 14.83 12.58 8.14
CA LEU A 247 15.33 12.09 9.42
C LEU A 247 16.81 11.66 9.36
N GLU A 248 17.33 11.52 8.14
CA GLU A 248 18.72 11.11 7.84
C GLU A 248 19.29 11.98 6.71
N ASP A 249 20.61 11.94 6.52
CA ASP A 249 21.30 12.72 5.47
C ASP A 249 21.12 12.08 4.08
N VAL A 250 19.97 12.37 3.48
CA VAL A 250 19.53 11.89 2.17
C VAL A 250 19.10 13.05 1.29
N LYS A 251 18.98 12.81 -0.01
CA LYS A 251 18.53 13.79 -1.01
C LYS A 251 17.34 13.24 -1.79
N PRO A 252 16.39 14.10 -2.19
CA PRO A 252 15.39 13.73 -3.18
C PRO A 252 16.09 13.26 -4.46
N TYR A 253 15.69 12.09 -4.98
CA TYR A 253 16.26 11.55 -6.21
C TYR A 253 15.32 11.76 -7.40
N LEU A 254 14.14 11.12 -7.37
CA LEU A 254 13.09 11.27 -8.38
C LEU A 254 11.73 10.84 -7.82
N PHE A 255 10.67 11.15 -8.56
CA PHE A 255 9.37 10.52 -8.35
C PHE A 255 9.05 9.64 -9.54
N VAL A 256 8.59 8.41 -9.31
CA VAL A 256 8.06 7.53 -10.35
C VAL A 256 6.54 7.56 -10.29
N VAL A 257 5.90 7.76 -11.43
CA VAL A 257 4.43 7.72 -11.55
C VAL A 257 4.02 6.39 -12.16
N TYR A 258 3.12 5.71 -11.47
CA TYR A 258 2.49 4.48 -11.91
C TYR A 258 1.00 4.68 -12.17
N TYR A 259 0.42 3.82 -12.99
CA TYR A 259 -1.01 3.76 -13.31
C TYR A 259 -1.60 2.40 -12.95
N ASP A 260 -2.75 2.45 -12.30
CA ASP A 260 -3.68 1.34 -12.16
C ASP A 260 -5.09 1.73 -12.66
N PRO A 261 -5.86 0.76 -13.17
CA PRO A 261 -7.30 0.97 -13.32
C PRO A 261 -7.94 1.25 -11.95
N LEU A 262 -9.13 1.87 -11.96
CA LEU A 262 -9.89 2.09 -10.73
C LEU A 262 -10.18 0.74 -10.04
N PRO A 263 -10.02 0.65 -8.70
CA PRO A 263 -10.44 -0.53 -7.94
C PRO A 263 -11.92 -0.86 -8.19
N GLU A 264 -12.19 -2.13 -8.50
CA GLU A 264 -13.55 -2.65 -8.66
C GLU A 264 -13.85 -3.65 -7.53
N PRO A 265 -15.11 -3.71 -7.05
CA PRO A 265 -15.49 -4.70 -6.04
C PRO A 265 -15.23 -6.14 -6.49
N LEU A 266 -14.65 -6.94 -5.60
CA LEU A 266 -14.30 -8.34 -5.83
C LEU A 266 -15.08 -9.27 -4.90
N THR A 267 -15.57 -10.38 -5.44
CA THR A 267 -16.14 -11.46 -4.63
C THR A 267 -15.05 -12.31 -4.00
N LYS A 268 -15.43 -13.10 -2.99
CA LYS A 268 -14.56 -14.10 -2.37
C LYS A 268 -13.94 -15.05 -3.41
N GLU A 269 -14.75 -15.53 -4.36
CA GLU A 269 -14.34 -16.48 -5.39
C GLU A 269 -13.30 -15.86 -6.33
N GLN A 270 -13.46 -14.57 -6.66
CA GLN A 270 -12.47 -13.83 -7.44
C GLN A 270 -11.17 -13.67 -6.65
N LEU A 271 -11.24 -13.24 -5.39
CA LEU A 271 -10.06 -13.08 -4.52
C LEU A 271 -9.28 -14.39 -4.33
N ALA A 272 -9.98 -15.53 -4.28
CA ALA A 272 -9.37 -16.85 -4.15
C ALA A 272 -8.74 -17.38 -5.46
N GLY A 273 -9.01 -16.74 -6.60
CA GLY A 273 -8.54 -17.15 -7.92
C GLY A 273 -7.51 -16.18 -8.54
N PRO A 274 -6.80 -16.60 -9.59
CA PRO A 274 -5.91 -15.71 -10.33
C PRO A 274 -6.69 -14.56 -10.99
N PRO A 275 -6.11 -13.35 -11.07
CA PRO A 275 -4.77 -12.98 -10.60
C PRO A 275 -4.69 -12.63 -9.10
N TYR A 276 -5.82 -12.50 -8.40
CA TYR A 276 -5.95 -11.94 -7.05
C TYR A 276 -5.42 -12.84 -5.92
N ASN A 277 -5.23 -14.12 -6.20
CA ASN A 277 -4.59 -15.09 -5.31
C ASN A 277 -3.06 -15.16 -5.46
N ASN A 278 -2.45 -14.14 -6.06
CA ASN A 278 -0.99 -14.00 -6.17
C ASN A 278 -0.55 -12.66 -5.55
N GLY A 279 0.69 -12.28 -5.82
CA GLY A 279 1.23 -10.97 -5.44
C GLY A 279 0.59 -9.82 -6.19
N TYR A 280 1.10 -8.63 -5.89
CA TYR A 280 0.72 -7.37 -6.52
C TYR A 280 1.94 -6.69 -7.13
N SER A 281 1.70 -5.76 -8.05
CA SER A 281 2.68 -4.79 -8.56
C SER A 281 2.15 -3.38 -8.36
N LEU A 282 3.01 -2.37 -8.50
CA LEU A 282 2.62 -0.95 -8.48
C LEU A 282 1.83 -0.50 -9.72
N GLY A 283 1.46 -1.41 -10.63
CA GLY A 283 0.79 -1.08 -11.89
C GLY A 283 1.76 -0.80 -13.04
N GLU A 284 1.29 -0.09 -14.06
CA GLU A 284 2.08 0.31 -15.22
C GLU A 284 2.94 1.53 -14.88
N LYS A 285 4.25 1.46 -15.12
CA LYS A 285 5.15 2.61 -14.94
C LYS A 285 4.98 3.57 -16.13
N ILE A 286 4.42 4.76 -15.89
CA ILE A 286 4.03 5.69 -16.97
C ILE A 286 4.94 6.91 -17.11
N GLY A 287 5.69 7.27 -16.06
CA GLY A 287 6.65 8.35 -16.17
C GLY A 287 7.41 8.67 -14.88
N ALA A 288 8.21 9.73 -14.93
CA ALA A 288 8.96 10.24 -13.79
C ALA A 288 8.91 11.77 -13.67
N VAL A 289 9.11 12.27 -12.44
CA VAL A 289 9.35 13.68 -12.16
C VAL A 289 10.77 13.84 -11.66
N LEU A 290 11.50 14.75 -12.27
CA LEU A 290 12.94 14.95 -12.04
C LEU A 290 13.26 16.39 -11.63
N ASN A 291 14.42 16.55 -10.99
CA ASN A 291 15.09 17.85 -10.93
C ASN A 291 15.60 18.26 -12.33
N GLU A 292 15.67 19.56 -12.59
CA GLU A 292 16.19 20.09 -13.83
C GLU A 292 17.63 19.64 -14.07
N GLY A 293 17.94 19.26 -15.33
CA GLY A 293 19.26 18.75 -15.73
C GLY A 293 19.43 17.23 -15.65
N TYR A 294 18.52 16.51 -14.98
CA TYR A 294 18.51 15.04 -14.96
C TYR A 294 17.68 14.46 -16.11
N LYS A 295 17.93 13.20 -16.47
CA LYS A 295 17.22 12.46 -17.53
C LYS A 295 17.07 10.98 -17.17
N VAL A 296 15.99 10.37 -17.66
CA VAL A 296 15.72 8.93 -17.58
C VAL A 296 15.17 8.43 -18.91
N ASP A 297 15.22 7.12 -19.15
CA ASP A 297 14.78 6.48 -20.40
C ASP A 297 13.26 6.18 -20.46
N ILE A 298 12.47 6.87 -19.64
CA ILE A 298 11.00 6.81 -19.62
C ILE A 298 10.44 8.23 -19.80
N PRO A 299 9.17 8.42 -20.18
CA PRO A 299 8.56 9.74 -20.21
C PRO A 299 8.79 10.48 -18.89
N TYR A 300 9.21 11.73 -18.93
CA TYR A 300 9.47 12.50 -17.72
C TYR A 300 9.07 13.96 -17.86
N VAL A 301 8.80 14.59 -16.72
CA VAL A 301 8.62 16.04 -16.57
C VAL A 301 9.60 16.58 -15.53
N TYR A 302 9.92 17.86 -15.62
CA TYR A 302 10.68 18.53 -14.56
C TYR A 302 9.75 19.08 -13.50
N ALA A 303 10.18 18.98 -12.24
CA ALA A 303 9.50 19.66 -11.15
C ALA A 303 9.55 21.18 -11.37
N THR A 304 8.45 21.87 -11.07
CA THR A 304 8.40 23.33 -11.13
C THR A 304 9.18 23.97 -9.98
N LYS A 305 9.41 23.21 -8.91
CA LYS A 305 10.29 23.57 -7.80
C LYS A 305 10.97 22.33 -7.27
N TRP A 306 12.29 22.40 -7.10
CA TRP A 306 13.09 21.35 -6.48
C TRP A 306 14.09 21.99 -5.51
N TYR A 307 13.74 22.02 -4.23
CA TYR A 307 14.54 22.68 -3.21
C TYR A 307 14.87 21.74 -2.07
N GLN A 308 16.14 21.77 -1.64
CA GLN A 308 16.61 21.17 -0.41
C GLN A 308 17.66 22.09 0.23
N ASN A 309 17.58 22.31 1.53
CA ASN A 309 18.58 23.01 2.33
C ASN A 309 18.81 22.26 3.64
N GLY A 310 19.97 21.60 3.75
CA GLY A 310 20.20 20.62 4.79
C GLY A 310 19.18 19.47 4.66
N LEU A 311 18.48 19.17 5.75
CA LEU A 311 17.47 18.11 5.80
C LEU A 311 16.08 18.58 5.32
N ASP A 312 15.85 19.89 5.25
CA ASP A 312 14.57 20.44 4.83
C ASP A 312 14.46 20.43 3.31
N PHE A 313 13.31 19.98 2.80
CA PHE A 313 13.03 19.95 1.37
C PHE A 313 11.62 20.44 1.04
N ASN A 314 11.47 20.95 -0.18
CA ASN A 314 10.20 21.41 -0.72
C ASN A 314 10.20 21.22 -2.25
N ILE A 315 9.26 20.42 -2.74
CA ILE A 315 9.16 20.04 -4.14
C ILE A 315 7.73 20.28 -4.62
N GLU A 316 7.61 20.88 -5.80
CA GLU A 316 6.33 21.13 -6.48
C GLU A 316 6.43 20.64 -7.92
N PHE A 317 5.40 19.95 -8.40
CA PHE A 317 5.34 19.47 -9.78
C PHE A 317 3.90 19.27 -10.26
N ASP A 318 3.73 19.18 -11.58
CA ASP A 318 2.49 18.78 -12.24
C ASP A 318 2.80 17.59 -13.17
N PHE A 319 2.10 16.47 -12.96
CA PHE A 319 2.26 15.26 -13.76
C PHE A 319 1.12 15.07 -14.78
N SER A 320 0.35 16.11 -15.07
CA SER A 320 -0.81 16.09 -15.98
C SER A 320 -0.54 15.46 -17.34
N SER A 321 0.68 15.63 -17.88
CA SER A 321 1.08 15.02 -19.17
C SER A 321 1.04 13.49 -19.18
N PHE A 322 1.06 12.82 -18.02
CA PHE A 322 0.95 11.36 -17.91
C PHE A 322 -0.51 10.89 -17.77
N VAL A 323 -1.44 11.78 -17.46
CA VAL A 323 -2.84 11.44 -17.17
C VAL A 323 -3.65 11.38 -18.47
N GLN A 324 -3.89 10.17 -18.96
CA GLN A 324 -4.58 9.93 -20.24
C GLN A 324 -5.98 9.32 -20.11
N LYS A 325 -6.29 8.72 -18.95
CA LYS A 325 -7.53 7.98 -18.68
C LYS A 325 -7.83 7.94 -17.19
N ASP A 326 -9.06 7.60 -16.84
CA ASP A 326 -9.45 7.40 -15.45
C ASP A 326 -8.68 6.21 -14.83
N GLY A 327 -8.30 6.37 -13.56
CA GLY A 327 -7.53 5.38 -12.83
C GLY A 327 -6.92 5.94 -11.55
N VAL A 328 -6.13 5.09 -10.89
CA VAL A 328 -5.31 5.47 -9.75
C VAL A 328 -3.90 5.75 -10.24
N TYR A 329 -3.38 6.92 -9.92
CA TYR A 329 -2.02 7.33 -10.26
C TYR A 329 -1.20 7.33 -8.98
N THR A 330 -0.25 6.42 -8.89
CA THR A 330 0.57 6.25 -7.70
C THR A 330 1.93 6.91 -7.89
N ILE A 331 2.31 7.75 -6.93
CA ILE A 331 3.56 8.48 -6.93
C ILE A 331 4.50 7.84 -5.91
N LEU A 332 5.54 7.18 -6.40
CA LEU A 332 6.61 6.63 -5.59
C LEU A 332 7.74 7.66 -5.47
N PHE A 333 8.09 8.07 -4.25
CA PHE A 333 9.18 8.99 -3.99
C PHE A 333 10.47 8.24 -3.64
N GLU A 334 11.49 8.42 -4.48
CA GLU A 334 12.82 7.86 -4.28
C GLU A 334 13.76 8.92 -3.69
N ILE A 335 14.54 8.52 -2.70
CA ILE A 335 15.61 9.30 -2.08
C ILE A 335 16.95 8.58 -2.25
N VAL A 336 18.05 9.31 -2.15
CA VAL A 336 19.41 8.77 -2.29
C VAL A 336 20.30 9.22 -1.12
N ASP A 337 21.12 8.32 -0.59
CA ASP A 337 22.09 8.64 0.45
C ASP A 337 23.42 9.18 -0.10
N GLY A 338 24.37 9.46 0.79
CA GLY A 338 25.72 9.90 0.42
C GLY A 338 26.56 8.86 -0.34
N ASN A 339 26.18 7.58 -0.31
CA ASN A 339 26.86 6.49 -1.02
C ASN A 339 26.26 6.23 -2.40
N GLY A 340 25.12 6.85 -2.73
CA GLY A 340 24.40 6.63 -3.98
C GLY A 340 23.40 5.47 -3.91
N GLU A 341 23.10 4.94 -2.72
CA GLU A 341 22.05 3.95 -2.52
C GLU A 341 20.68 4.62 -2.57
N ILE A 342 19.74 4.02 -3.28
CA ILE A 342 18.39 4.54 -3.49
C ILE A 342 17.42 3.82 -2.55
N TYR A 343 16.56 4.59 -1.88
CA TYR A 343 15.54 4.09 -0.98
C TYR A 343 14.16 4.63 -1.37
N TYR A 344 13.13 3.86 -1.06
CA TYR A 344 11.74 4.29 -1.20
C TYR A 344 11.29 4.99 0.07
N ALA A 345 10.99 6.29 -0.03
CA ALA A 345 10.61 7.12 1.11
C ALA A 345 9.09 7.24 1.26
N ALA A 346 8.35 7.31 0.15
CA ALA A 346 6.92 7.57 0.17
C ALA A 346 6.21 6.90 -1.00
N ILE A 347 4.95 6.53 -0.78
CA ILE A 347 4.04 6.10 -1.85
C ILE A 347 2.68 6.77 -1.63
N HIS A 348 2.15 7.41 -2.67
CA HIS A 348 0.92 8.21 -2.59
C HIS A 348 -0.04 7.91 -3.71
#